data_AF-A0A1G3LX68-F1
#
_entry.id   AF-A0A1G3LX68-F1
#
_cell.length_a   1.000
_cell.length_b   1.000
_cell.length_c   1.000
_cell.angle_alpha   90.00
_cell.angle_beta   90.00
_cell.angle_gamma   90.00
#
_symmetry.space_group_name_H-M   'P 1'
#
loop_
_entity.id
_entity.type
_entity.pdbx_description
1 polymer ?
#
loop_
_entity_poly.entity_id
_entity_poly.type
_entity_poly.pdbx_seq_one_letter_code
_entity_poly.pdbx_strand_id
1 'polypeptide(L)'
;MHTSQRLTLAAAAALFAAACVSAPEPVKAPEWTLTTPVADVANTYFVASSSDSKGDTALATEDAAISLISQITRYMGVDISVATTGEAKGTLDSYSAEVTSVVKQSGTSKLSGFTIKDRYVVKDGSLVTVYILAQYATADLNREKARIAAVFKEKEDAVAKPEAAGDSAASSGRIFDAIKSYVEAVVAASGSDVDNADIKLERNVNKARTLLGKLQFLRVDAPASAGLGKSYDKPFQARLSFGEGSAAPGIPGAEVYVIYQRRQTSGRVVTRTERAMTDQKGVVSFSPPPPDFVGKATLSFSLNLDSTRELLDKIPSRFEGFVTAIGDDLARRSISFEYTITSAAKTVSTGVFIVDLTDDGKPSTTTTAQGGLFTTLMKEKFKAGLAPIDQAIVVALDDAAVLKAAKSQYGSGLARFIYGFAKIDNAVKDGSMWQATARMTVRCVDFATGQILYSNEKTTIVVAADEAAARRAALTQVGADAVAKDLMANLP
;
A
#
# COMPACT_ATOMS: atom_id res chain seq x y z
N MET A 1 4.94 28.21 118.13
CA MET A 1 5.75 29.39 118.52
C MET A 1 6.89 29.51 117.51
N HIS A 2 6.83 30.55 116.68
CA HIS A 2 7.78 31.68 116.69
C HIS A 2 9.06 31.38 115.88
N THR A 3 9.19 32.00 114.70
CA THR A 3 10.09 33.15 114.37
C THR A 3 11.57 32.74 114.33
N SER A 4 12.46 33.27 113.49
CA SER A 4 12.44 34.52 112.72
C SER A 4 13.57 34.51 111.69
N GLN A 5 13.44 35.44 110.75
CA GLN A 5 14.39 36.02 109.79
C GLN A 5 15.85 36.20 110.23
N ARG A 6 16.76 36.32 109.23
CA ARG A 6 17.71 37.46 108.98
C ARG A 6 18.55 37.17 107.71
N LEU A 7 18.46 37.98 106.65
CA LEU A 7 19.15 39.26 106.30
C LEU A 7 20.60 39.12 105.74
N THR A 8 20.71 39.31 104.41
CA THR A 8 21.71 40.06 103.59
C THR A 8 23.18 40.22 104.02
N LEU A 9 24.14 39.91 103.11
CA LEU A 9 24.82 40.89 102.21
C LEU A 9 25.76 40.18 101.20
N ALA A 10 26.19 40.90 100.16
CA ALA A 10 26.56 40.42 98.83
C ALA A 10 28.06 40.24 98.51
N ALA A 11 28.28 39.31 97.56
CA ALA A 11 29.27 39.22 96.47
C ALA A 11 30.80 39.35 96.75
N ALA A 12 31.48 38.20 96.66
CA ALA A 12 32.92 38.06 96.46
C ALA A 12 33.21 36.95 95.42
N ALA A 13 34.42 37.00 94.86
CA ALA A 13 34.86 36.40 93.60
C ALA A 13 35.35 34.92 93.66
N ALA A 14 35.54 34.38 92.45
CA ALA A 14 36.38 33.25 92.02
C ALA A 14 35.87 31.81 92.23
N LEU A 15 35.72 31.06 91.11
CA LEU A 15 36.45 29.81 90.82
C LEU A 15 35.94 29.10 89.54
N PHE A 16 36.88 28.78 88.66
CA PHE A 16 36.76 27.74 87.63
C PHE A 16 36.54 26.38 88.30
N ALA A 17 35.48 25.65 87.92
CA ALA A 17 35.50 24.19 87.66
C ALA A 17 34.09 23.66 87.34
N ALA A 18 34.01 22.86 86.27
CA ALA A 18 33.01 21.83 86.00
C ALA A 18 31.51 22.23 85.95
N ALA A 19 31.07 22.69 84.77
CA ALA A 19 29.70 22.41 84.32
C ALA A 19 29.76 21.29 83.28
N CYS A 20 29.72 20.04 83.74
CA CYS A 20 29.30 18.92 82.90
C CYS A 20 27.81 19.11 82.60
N VAL A 21 27.49 19.76 81.49
CA VAL A 21 26.19 19.60 80.84
C VAL A 21 26.19 18.19 80.28
N SER A 22 25.49 17.28 80.95
CA SER A 22 25.13 15.97 80.41
C SER A 22 24.37 16.20 79.11
N ALA A 23 25.04 15.94 77.99
CA ALA A 23 24.44 15.87 76.67
C ALA A 23 23.36 14.78 76.67
N PRO A 24 22.20 14.99 76.01
CA PRO A 24 21.22 13.93 75.85
C PRO A 24 21.86 12.76 75.10
N GLU A 25 21.59 11.52 75.54
CA GLU A 25 22.03 10.33 74.84
C GLU A 25 21.59 10.38 73.36
N PRO A 26 22.48 10.04 72.41
CA PRO A 26 22.12 10.01 71.00
C PRO A 26 21.01 8.98 70.78
N VAL A 27 19.91 9.41 70.14
CA VAL A 27 18.80 8.53 69.74
C VAL A 27 19.38 7.37 68.91
N LYS A 28 19.35 6.17 69.47
CA LYS A 28 19.88 4.96 68.83
C LYS A 28 19.14 4.75 67.50
N ALA A 29 19.90 4.63 66.42
CA ALA A 29 19.35 4.38 65.09
C ALA A 29 18.49 3.09 65.09
N PRO A 30 17.31 3.10 64.44
CA PRO A 30 16.50 1.89 64.33
C PRO A 30 17.25 0.76 63.61
N GLU A 31 17.10 -0.48 64.07
CA GLU A 31 17.80 -1.65 63.51
C GLU A 31 17.50 -1.87 62.01
N TRP A 32 16.28 -1.51 61.57
CA TRP A 32 15.85 -1.62 60.18
C TRP A 32 16.67 -0.76 59.20
N THR A 33 17.42 0.24 59.69
CA THR A 33 18.34 1.05 58.88
C THR A 33 19.58 0.29 58.42
N LEU A 34 19.92 -0.81 59.10
CA LEU A 34 21.07 -1.66 58.79
C LEU A 34 20.66 -3.00 58.17
N THR A 35 19.51 -3.54 58.58
CA THR A 35 19.01 -4.84 58.07
C THR A 35 17.52 -4.74 57.76
N THR A 36 17.14 -4.97 56.50
CA THR A 36 15.73 -5.03 56.10
C THR A 36 14.99 -6.10 56.90
N PRO A 37 13.85 -5.78 57.53
CA PRO A 37 13.05 -6.78 58.24
C PRO A 37 12.66 -7.95 57.34
N VAL A 38 12.67 -9.16 57.89
CA VAL A 38 12.20 -10.35 57.17
C VAL A 38 10.70 -10.20 56.87
N ALA A 39 10.28 -10.62 55.68
CA ALA A 39 8.86 -10.63 55.32
C ALA A 39 8.05 -11.51 56.29
N ASP A 40 6.84 -11.08 56.61
CA ASP A 40 5.87 -11.84 57.40
C ASP A 40 4.70 -12.33 56.52
N VAL A 41 3.75 -13.04 57.13
CA VAL A 41 2.59 -13.64 56.41
C VAL A 41 1.73 -12.58 55.72
N ALA A 42 1.68 -11.36 56.28
CA ALA A 42 0.86 -10.27 55.76
C ALA A 42 1.66 -9.29 54.89
N ASN A 43 2.94 -9.05 55.18
CA ASN A 43 3.71 -7.95 54.63
C ASN A 43 5.11 -8.34 54.16
N THR A 44 5.51 -7.74 53.04
CA THR A 44 6.88 -7.69 52.54
C THR A 44 7.46 -6.31 52.83
N TYR A 45 8.69 -6.25 53.35
CA TYR A 45 9.33 -5.00 53.76
C TYR A 45 10.43 -4.58 52.78
N PHE A 46 10.54 -3.26 52.57
CA PHE A 46 11.55 -2.65 51.70
C PHE A 46 12.22 -1.49 52.44
N VAL A 47 13.54 -1.40 52.36
CA VAL A 47 14.33 -0.34 53.01
C VAL A 47 15.24 0.32 52.00
N ALA A 48 15.09 1.62 51.83
CA ALA A 48 15.96 2.41 50.97
C ALA A 48 16.48 3.64 51.70
N SER A 49 17.65 4.11 51.25
CA SER A 49 18.28 5.30 51.79
C SER A 49 18.98 6.11 50.71
N SER A 50 19.04 7.43 50.90
CA SER A 50 19.89 8.32 50.10
C SER A 50 20.42 9.45 50.98
N SER A 51 21.52 10.06 50.54
CA SER A 51 22.20 11.14 51.25
C SER A 51 22.42 12.34 50.35
N ASP A 52 22.21 13.55 50.88
CA ASP A 52 22.55 14.81 50.23
C ASP A 52 23.67 15.54 50.98
N SER A 53 24.73 15.88 50.25
CA SER A 53 25.95 16.49 50.79
C SER A 53 25.83 17.99 51.09
N LYS A 54 24.74 18.63 50.61
CA LYS A 54 24.42 20.05 50.84
C LYS A 54 23.40 20.23 51.97
N GLY A 55 22.95 19.14 52.58
CA GLY A 55 22.03 19.13 53.71
C GLY A 55 20.55 19.25 53.32
N ASP A 56 20.22 19.08 52.03
CA ASP A 56 18.85 19.12 51.54
C ASP A 56 18.12 17.80 51.87
N THR A 57 17.31 17.86 52.92
CA THR A 57 16.51 16.72 53.36
C THR A 57 15.44 16.33 52.34
N ALA A 58 14.91 17.28 51.55
CA ALA A 58 13.86 17.00 50.57
C ALA A 58 14.44 16.24 49.37
N LEU A 59 15.61 16.66 48.88
CA LEU A 59 16.32 15.98 47.80
C LEU A 59 16.73 14.56 48.21
N ALA A 60 17.34 14.40 49.41
CA ALA A 60 17.67 13.08 49.94
C ALA A 60 16.44 12.17 50.12
N THR A 61 15.26 12.74 50.41
CA THR A 61 14.00 11.98 50.51
C THR A 61 13.52 11.52 49.13
N GLU A 62 13.64 12.37 48.12
CA GLU A 62 13.27 12.04 46.73
C GLU A 62 14.14 10.91 46.17
N ASP A 63 15.46 11.00 46.35
CA ASP A 63 16.38 9.96 45.89
C ASP A 63 16.20 8.63 46.66
N ALA A 64 15.87 8.70 47.95
CA ALA A 64 15.53 7.52 48.73
C ALA A 64 14.21 6.88 48.24
N ALA A 65 13.24 7.68 47.80
CA ALA A 65 12.00 7.19 47.18
C ALA A 65 12.27 6.47 45.85
N ILE A 66 13.14 7.04 44.99
CA ILE A 66 13.55 6.42 43.72
C ILE A 66 14.27 5.08 43.98
N SER A 67 15.13 5.05 45.00
CA SER A 67 15.83 3.84 45.42
C SER A 67 14.87 2.78 45.97
N LEU A 68 13.83 3.20 46.71
CA LEU A 68 12.78 2.31 47.21
C LEU A 68 11.98 1.69 46.07
N ILE A 69 11.58 2.49 45.09
CA ILE A 69 10.91 2.03 43.86
C ILE A 69 11.78 0.98 43.17
N SER A 70 13.08 1.25 43.03
CA SER A 70 14.04 0.32 42.39
C SER A 70 14.14 -1.03 43.11
N GLN A 71 13.97 -1.09 44.43
CA GLN A 71 13.94 -2.36 45.16
C GLN A 71 12.63 -3.11 44.96
N ILE A 72 11.50 -2.40 44.95
CA ILE A 72 10.18 -2.99 44.73
C ILE A 72 10.09 -3.56 43.31
N THR A 73 10.59 -2.86 42.30
CA THR A 73 10.61 -3.35 40.91
C THR A 73 11.48 -4.60 40.74
N ARG A 74 12.68 -4.62 41.35
CA ARG A 74 13.54 -5.80 41.38
C ARG A 74 12.84 -7.00 42.01
N TYR A 75 12.10 -6.80 43.10
CA TYR A 75 11.31 -7.87 43.73
C TYR A 75 10.19 -8.41 42.83
N MET A 76 9.55 -7.52 42.06
CA MET A 76 8.55 -7.92 41.06
C MET A 76 9.16 -8.69 39.88
N GLY A 77 10.50 -8.73 39.76
CA GLY A 77 11.20 -9.38 38.65
C GLY A 77 11.18 -8.56 37.36
N VAL A 78 10.90 -7.25 37.48
CA VAL A 78 11.02 -6.29 36.38
C VAL A 78 12.42 -5.71 36.48
N ASP A 79 13.37 -6.24 35.73
CA ASP A 79 14.68 -5.61 35.63
C ASP A 79 14.51 -4.24 34.95
N ILE A 80 14.93 -3.17 35.62
CA ILE A 80 14.95 -1.82 35.03
C ILE A 80 15.97 -1.77 33.87
N SER A 81 16.92 -2.71 33.83
CA SER A 81 17.81 -2.89 32.70
C SER A 81 17.18 -3.77 31.62
N VAL A 82 16.96 -3.13 30.46
CA VAL A 82 16.52 -3.67 29.16
C VAL A 82 14.99 -3.62 28.92
N ALA A 83 14.60 -2.58 28.18
CA ALA A 83 13.37 -2.45 27.37
C ALA A 83 12.04 -2.88 28.00
N THR A 84 11.58 -2.16 29.03
CA THR A 84 10.16 -2.21 29.41
C THR A 84 9.29 -1.63 28.30
N THR A 85 8.23 -2.36 27.89
CA THR A 85 7.35 -1.93 26.80
C THR A 85 6.64 -0.61 27.10
N GLY A 86 6.32 0.23 26.11
CA GLY A 86 5.72 1.56 26.34
C GLY A 86 4.48 1.57 27.24
N GLU A 87 3.69 0.50 27.21
CA GLU A 87 2.50 0.31 28.05
C GLU A 87 2.83 -0.25 29.45
N ALA A 88 3.77 -1.21 29.53
CA ALA A 88 4.28 -1.71 30.81
C ALA A 88 5.08 -0.63 31.56
N LYS A 89 5.85 0.17 30.82
CA LYS A 89 6.55 1.37 31.27
C LYS A 89 5.56 2.45 31.68
N GLY A 90 4.52 2.75 30.89
CA GLY A 90 3.49 3.69 31.30
C GLY A 90 2.79 3.29 32.61
N THR A 91 2.52 1.99 32.78
CA THR A 91 1.96 1.47 34.03
C THR A 91 2.96 1.55 35.19
N LEU A 92 4.23 1.23 34.93
CA LEU A 92 5.30 1.33 35.92
C LEU A 92 5.60 2.78 36.30
N ASP A 93 5.52 3.71 35.36
CA ASP A 93 5.73 5.14 35.55
C ASP A 93 4.58 5.72 36.38
N SER A 94 3.32 5.33 36.09
CA SER A 94 2.17 5.67 36.93
C SER A 94 2.33 5.13 38.35
N TYR A 95 2.73 3.86 38.48
CA TYR A 95 3.00 3.22 39.77
C TYR A 95 4.13 3.93 40.53
N SER A 96 5.23 4.27 39.84
CA SER A 96 6.38 4.98 40.41
C SER A 96 6.00 6.40 40.86
N ALA A 97 5.15 7.09 40.10
CA ALA A 97 4.61 8.39 40.46
C ALA A 97 3.71 8.31 41.71
N GLU A 98 2.88 7.27 41.83
CA GLU A 98 2.07 7.01 43.02
C GLU A 98 2.93 6.72 44.26
N VAL A 99 3.93 5.85 44.16
CA VAL A 99 4.88 5.57 45.26
C VAL A 99 5.61 6.85 45.67
N THR A 100 6.11 7.63 44.71
CA THR A 100 6.79 8.91 44.97
C THR A 100 5.85 9.89 45.68
N SER A 101 4.58 9.96 45.25
CA SER A 101 3.56 10.79 45.90
C SER A 101 3.32 10.36 47.35
N VAL A 102 3.20 9.05 47.63
CA VAL A 102 2.99 8.52 48.99
C VAL A 102 4.19 8.83 49.89
N VAL A 103 5.41 8.68 49.38
CA VAL A 103 6.64 8.99 50.13
C VAL A 103 6.76 10.49 50.45
N LYS A 104 6.44 11.37 49.49
CA LYS A 104 6.55 12.83 49.67
C LYS A 104 5.45 13.41 50.57
N GLN A 105 4.22 12.91 50.47
CA GLN A 105 3.06 13.54 51.11
C GLN A 105 2.80 13.10 52.56
N SER A 106 3.53 12.09 53.09
CA SER A 106 3.31 11.56 54.45
C SER A 106 1.84 11.28 54.78
N GLY A 107 1.04 10.94 53.75
CA GLY A 107 -0.39 10.77 53.82
C GLY A 107 -0.78 9.34 53.47
N THR A 108 -1.65 8.75 54.27
CA THR A 108 -2.27 7.45 53.98
C THR A 108 -3.11 7.51 52.70
N SER A 109 -3.13 6.40 51.97
CA SER A 109 -4.10 6.02 50.93
C SER A 109 -4.03 6.70 49.55
N LYS A 110 -3.08 6.26 48.72
CA LYS A 110 -3.29 6.22 47.25
C LYS A 110 -2.95 4.88 46.61
N LEU A 111 -1.95 4.17 47.14
CA LEU A 111 -1.52 2.87 46.61
C LEU A 111 -2.01 1.70 47.49
N SER A 112 -2.81 0.79 46.93
CA SER A 112 -3.37 -0.36 47.68
C SER A 112 -2.25 -1.22 48.27
N GLY A 113 -2.35 -1.52 49.56
CA GLY A 113 -1.45 -2.43 50.26
C GLY A 113 -0.06 -1.86 50.57
N PHE A 114 0.33 -0.70 50.03
CA PHE A 114 1.64 -0.07 50.28
C PHE A 114 1.55 1.02 51.35
N THR A 115 2.50 1.04 52.30
CA THR A 115 2.54 2.05 53.36
C THR A 115 3.97 2.33 53.81
N ILE A 116 4.30 3.59 54.08
CA ILE A 116 5.54 3.96 54.76
C ILE A 116 5.37 3.67 56.25
N LYS A 117 6.12 2.69 56.74
CA LYS A 117 6.06 2.22 58.13
C LYS A 117 6.90 3.09 59.05
N ASP A 118 8.06 3.52 58.59
CA ASP A 118 8.96 4.37 59.38
C ASP A 118 9.88 5.20 58.47
N ARG A 119 10.37 6.33 59.00
CA ARG A 119 11.32 7.22 58.34
C ARG A 119 12.31 7.73 59.37
N TYR A 120 13.59 7.58 59.08
CA TYR A 120 14.68 8.02 59.95
C TYR A 120 15.62 8.96 59.20
N VAL A 121 15.97 10.08 59.83
CA VAL A 121 16.84 11.11 59.24
C VAL A 121 18.06 11.29 60.13
N VAL A 122 19.24 11.10 59.55
CA VAL A 122 20.52 11.34 60.21
C VAL A 122 21.15 12.59 59.63
N LYS A 123 21.58 13.50 60.49
CA LYS A 123 22.37 14.66 60.10
C LYS A 123 23.78 14.51 60.67
N ASP A 124 24.78 14.50 59.81
CA ASP A 124 26.19 14.46 60.18
C ASP A 124 26.93 15.60 59.47
N GLY A 125 27.16 16.69 60.20
CA GLY A 125 27.66 17.94 59.62
C GLY A 125 26.71 18.51 58.56
N SER A 126 27.21 18.69 57.33
CA SER A 126 26.41 19.12 56.17
C SER A 126 25.74 17.97 55.42
N LEU A 127 26.01 16.71 55.78
CA LEU A 127 25.42 15.54 55.15
C LEU A 127 24.08 15.20 55.82
N VAL A 128 23.02 15.07 55.02
CA VAL A 128 21.74 14.53 55.49
C VAL A 128 21.49 13.21 54.81
N THR A 129 21.28 12.14 55.59
CA THR A 129 20.87 10.83 55.09
C THR A 129 19.44 10.54 55.52
N VAL A 130 18.60 10.15 54.58
CA VAL A 130 17.20 9.76 54.83
C VAL A 130 17.06 8.27 54.56
N TYR A 131 16.54 7.54 55.55
CA TYR A 131 16.16 6.14 55.47
C TYR A 131 14.64 6.01 55.48
N ILE A 132 14.11 5.13 54.62
CA ILE A 132 12.68 4.88 54.48
C ILE A 132 12.44 3.38 54.61
N LEU A 133 11.59 2.99 55.56
CA LEU A 133 11.04 1.65 55.68
C LEU A 133 9.61 1.66 55.14
N ALA A 134 9.36 0.88 54.10
CA ALA A 134 8.03 0.62 53.61
C ALA A 134 7.60 -0.81 53.89
N GLN A 135 6.30 -1.00 54.05
CA GLN A 135 5.65 -2.30 54.06
C GLN A 135 4.67 -2.37 52.89
N TYR A 136 4.58 -3.55 52.29
CA TYR A 136 3.61 -3.86 51.25
C TYR A 136 2.89 -5.15 51.61
N ALA A 137 1.56 -5.13 51.68
CA ALA A 137 0.73 -6.32 51.75
C ALA A 137 1.18 -7.36 50.70
N THR A 138 1.68 -8.51 51.16
CA THR A 138 2.29 -9.54 50.31
C THR A 138 1.31 -10.06 49.26
N ALA A 139 0.02 -10.16 49.59
CA ALA A 139 -1.03 -10.57 48.66
C ALA A 139 -1.25 -9.56 47.51
N ASP A 140 -1.20 -8.26 47.81
CA ASP A 140 -1.37 -7.19 46.81
C ASP A 140 -0.14 -7.09 45.91
N LEU A 141 1.06 -7.18 46.49
CA LEU A 141 2.33 -7.19 45.75
C LEU A 141 2.43 -8.39 44.80
N ASN A 142 2.00 -9.58 45.23
CA ASN A 142 1.96 -10.76 44.35
C ASN A 142 0.89 -10.64 43.26
N ARG A 143 -0.26 -10.01 43.55
CA ARG A 143 -1.28 -9.72 42.54
C ARG A 143 -0.75 -8.79 41.45
N GLU A 144 -0.03 -7.75 41.86
CA GLU A 144 0.56 -6.79 40.91
C GLU A 144 1.67 -7.41 40.08
N LYS A 145 2.53 -8.23 40.70
CA LYS A 145 3.52 -9.06 39.99
C LYS A 145 2.85 -9.96 38.94
N ALA A 146 1.75 -10.64 39.29
CA ALA A 146 1.03 -11.50 38.35
C ALA A 146 0.39 -10.71 37.20
N ARG A 147 -0.17 -9.52 37.48
CA ARG A 147 -0.76 -8.64 36.47
C ARG A 147 0.26 -8.17 35.45
N ILE A 148 1.43 -7.71 35.91
CA ILE A 148 2.52 -7.27 35.04
C ILE A 148 3.05 -8.44 34.20
N ALA A 149 3.29 -9.61 34.84
CA ALA A 149 3.73 -10.82 34.13
C ALA A 149 2.73 -11.26 33.04
N ALA A 150 1.42 -11.11 33.28
CA ALA A 150 0.40 -11.41 32.28
C ALA A 150 0.48 -10.49 31.05
N VAL A 151 0.72 -9.18 31.24
CA VAL A 151 0.88 -8.22 30.13
C VAL A 151 2.12 -8.55 29.29
N PHE A 152 3.24 -8.89 29.92
CA PHE A 152 4.45 -9.31 29.19
C PHE A 152 4.20 -10.58 28.38
N LYS A 153 3.59 -11.59 28.99
CA LYS A 153 3.23 -12.84 28.32
C LYS A 153 2.28 -12.61 27.14
N GLU A 154 1.33 -11.70 27.27
CA GLU A 154 0.40 -11.35 26.19
C GLU A 154 1.14 -10.76 24.97
N LYS A 155 2.11 -9.88 25.19
CA LYS A 155 2.91 -9.29 24.10
C LYS A 155 3.85 -10.32 23.45
N GLU A 156 4.46 -11.20 24.25
CA GLU A 156 5.24 -12.32 23.72
C GLU A 156 4.38 -13.25 22.85
N ASP A 157 3.20 -13.61 23.35
CA ASP A 157 2.21 -14.40 22.63
C ASP A 157 1.73 -13.72 21.35
N ALA A 158 1.62 -12.39 21.34
CA ALA A 158 1.20 -11.63 20.16
C ALA A 158 2.17 -11.79 18.97
N VAL A 159 3.45 -12.06 19.24
CA VAL A 159 4.45 -12.37 18.20
C VAL A 159 4.57 -13.89 17.98
N ALA A 160 4.58 -14.68 19.05
CA ALA A 160 4.82 -16.11 18.97
C ALA A 160 3.66 -16.90 18.35
N LYS A 161 2.40 -16.51 18.60
CA LYS A 161 1.22 -17.19 18.05
C LYS A 161 1.12 -17.07 16.52
N PRO A 162 1.25 -15.87 15.91
CA PRO A 162 1.26 -15.77 14.45
C PRO A 162 2.44 -16.51 13.82
N GLU A 163 3.62 -16.48 14.43
CA GLU A 163 4.77 -17.24 13.93
C GLU A 163 4.51 -18.76 13.94
N ALA A 164 3.98 -19.30 15.05
CA ALA A 164 3.64 -20.72 15.16
C ALA A 164 2.51 -21.11 14.19
N ALA A 165 1.53 -20.23 13.97
CA ALA A 165 0.49 -20.41 12.96
C ALA A 165 1.09 -20.46 11.55
N GLY A 166 2.06 -19.59 11.27
CA GLY A 166 2.81 -19.58 10.01
C GLY A 166 3.58 -20.88 9.79
N ASP A 167 4.30 -21.36 10.80
CA ASP A 167 5.05 -22.63 10.73
C ASP A 167 4.13 -23.85 10.52
N SER A 168 2.99 -23.86 11.21
CA SER A 168 1.95 -24.90 11.04
C SER A 168 1.32 -24.86 9.64
N ALA A 169 1.02 -23.67 9.12
CA ALA A 169 0.48 -23.50 7.78
C ALA A 169 1.50 -23.91 6.70
N ALA A 170 2.77 -23.52 6.86
CA ALA A 170 3.84 -23.85 5.93
C ALA A 170 4.07 -25.37 5.85
N SER A 171 4.13 -26.05 7.00
CA SER A 171 4.27 -27.51 7.07
C SER A 171 3.06 -28.27 6.51
N SER A 172 1.87 -27.65 6.57
CA SER A 172 0.63 -28.19 5.99
C SER A 172 0.43 -27.85 4.51
N GLY A 173 1.38 -27.17 3.87
CA GLY A 173 1.25 -26.73 2.46
C GLY A 173 0.27 -25.58 2.23
N ARG A 174 -0.25 -24.94 3.29
CA ARG A 174 -1.12 -23.75 3.23
C ARG A 174 -0.28 -22.48 3.09
N ILE A 175 0.32 -22.32 1.90
CA ILE A 175 1.38 -21.33 1.68
C ILE A 175 0.92 -19.88 1.89
N PHE A 176 -0.28 -19.51 1.41
CA PHE A 176 -0.78 -18.14 1.58
C PHE A 176 -1.10 -17.80 3.03
N ASP A 177 -1.70 -18.75 3.76
CA ASP A 177 -1.93 -18.60 5.21
C ASP A 177 -0.60 -18.41 5.94
N ALA A 178 0.43 -19.19 5.56
CA ALA A 178 1.75 -19.08 6.17
C ALA A 178 2.39 -17.71 5.94
N ILE A 179 2.39 -17.21 4.70
CA ILE A 179 2.91 -15.88 4.37
C ILE A 179 2.15 -14.80 5.16
N LYS A 180 0.82 -14.87 5.21
CA LYS A 180 0.00 -13.93 5.97
C LYS A 180 0.37 -13.95 7.46
N SER A 181 0.44 -15.13 8.08
CA SER A 181 0.76 -15.25 9.50
C SER A 181 2.18 -14.81 9.84
N TYR A 182 3.15 -15.02 8.95
CA TYR A 182 4.50 -14.45 9.14
C TYR A 182 4.49 -12.93 9.04
N VAL A 183 3.74 -12.34 8.11
CA VAL A 183 3.60 -10.87 8.03
C VAL A 183 2.86 -10.32 9.26
N GLU A 184 1.85 -11.02 9.78
CA GLU A 184 1.21 -10.68 11.06
C GLU A 184 2.21 -10.71 12.23
N ALA A 185 3.11 -11.71 12.26
CA ALA A 185 4.18 -11.78 13.25
C ALA A 185 5.17 -10.60 13.11
N VAL A 186 5.50 -10.20 11.87
CA VAL A 186 6.34 -9.03 11.59
C VAL A 186 5.66 -7.75 12.09
N VAL A 187 4.37 -7.55 11.80
CA VAL A 187 3.59 -6.39 12.28
C VAL A 187 3.59 -6.35 13.81
N ALA A 188 3.27 -7.48 14.46
CA ALA A 188 3.27 -7.59 15.92
C ALA A 188 4.65 -7.27 16.51
N ALA A 189 5.72 -7.85 15.97
CA ALA A 189 7.08 -7.59 16.43
C ALA A 189 7.48 -6.12 16.24
N SER A 190 7.12 -5.52 15.10
CA SER A 190 7.50 -4.15 14.73
C SER A 190 6.90 -3.06 15.63
N GLY A 191 5.72 -3.33 16.19
CA GLY A 191 5.03 -2.45 17.14
C GLY A 191 5.19 -2.87 18.60
N SER A 192 5.94 -3.94 18.87
CA SER A 192 6.17 -4.45 20.22
C SER A 192 7.55 -4.06 20.74
N ASP A 193 7.63 -3.83 22.05
CA ASP A 193 8.90 -3.68 22.77
C ASP A 193 9.28 -5.00 23.46
N VAL A 194 8.94 -6.14 22.84
CA VAL A 194 9.23 -7.47 23.40
C VAL A 194 10.72 -7.77 23.27
N ASP A 195 11.26 -8.57 24.19
CA ASP A 195 12.63 -9.06 24.10
C ASP A 195 12.94 -9.66 22.73
N ASN A 196 14.05 -9.19 22.15
CA ASN A 196 14.53 -9.58 20.84
C ASN A 196 13.51 -9.32 19.71
N ALA A 197 12.66 -8.30 19.83
CA ALA A 197 11.67 -7.93 18.81
C ALA A 197 12.28 -7.81 17.41
N ASP A 198 13.43 -7.14 17.26
CA ASP A 198 14.11 -6.99 15.96
C ASP A 198 14.56 -8.33 15.37
N ILE A 199 15.07 -9.25 16.20
CA ILE A 199 15.48 -10.60 15.78
C ILE A 199 14.25 -11.42 15.35
N LYS A 200 13.16 -11.34 16.12
CA LYS A 200 11.90 -12.03 15.79
C LYS A 200 11.29 -11.46 14.50
N LEU A 201 11.37 -10.15 14.32
CA LEU A 201 10.94 -9.47 13.10
C LEU A 201 11.73 -9.98 11.90
N GLU A 202 13.06 -9.88 11.93
CA GLU A 202 13.93 -10.30 10.83
C GLU A 202 13.71 -11.79 10.49
N ARG A 203 13.59 -12.65 11.51
CA ARG A 203 13.29 -14.08 11.31
C ARG A 203 11.98 -14.29 10.54
N ASN A 204 10.90 -13.61 10.94
CA ASN A 204 9.61 -13.76 10.28
C ASN A 204 9.58 -13.12 8.88
N VAL A 205 10.30 -12.02 8.66
CA VAL A 205 10.54 -11.47 7.32
C VAL A 205 11.20 -12.53 6.43
N ASN A 206 12.28 -13.16 6.90
CA ASN A 206 13.02 -14.15 6.14
C ASN A 206 12.17 -15.40 5.84
N LYS A 207 11.34 -15.84 6.79
CA LYS A 207 10.37 -16.93 6.57
C LYS A 207 9.35 -16.57 5.47
N ALA A 208 8.74 -15.39 5.54
CA ALA A 208 7.79 -14.92 4.52
C ALA A 208 8.43 -14.85 3.13
N ARG A 209 9.62 -14.22 3.04
CA ARG A 209 10.37 -14.09 1.78
C ARG A 209 10.81 -15.43 1.21
N THR A 210 11.19 -16.39 2.05
CA THR A 210 11.53 -17.76 1.62
C THR A 210 10.35 -18.46 0.95
N LEU A 211 9.14 -18.30 1.50
CA LEU A 211 7.93 -18.86 0.88
C LEU A 211 7.56 -18.12 -0.40
N LEU A 212 7.63 -16.78 -0.38
CA LEU A 212 7.38 -15.97 -1.57
C LEU A 212 8.33 -16.33 -2.70
N GLY A 213 9.62 -16.52 -2.44
CA GLY A 213 10.62 -16.88 -3.46
C GLY A 213 10.35 -18.20 -4.17
N LYS A 214 9.57 -19.09 -3.55
CA LYS A 214 9.14 -20.37 -4.13
C LYS A 214 7.86 -20.24 -4.97
N LEU A 215 7.13 -19.13 -4.89
CA LEU A 215 5.94 -18.91 -5.71
C LEU A 215 6.35 -18.46 -7.11
N GLN A 216 6.03 -19.29 -8.11
CA GLN A 216 6.38 -19.01 -9.50
C GLN A 216 5.17 -19.17 -10.42
N PHE A 217 5.00 -18.20 -11.30
CA PHE A 217 4.15 -18.34 -12.48
C PHE A 217 4.98 -18.90 -13.64
N LEU A 218 4.48 -19.98 -14.24
CA LEU A 218 5.05 -20.60 -15.44
C LEU A 218 4.10 -20.36 -16.60
N ARG A 219 4.65 -19.96 -17.75
CA ARG A 219 3.87 -19.83 -19.00
C ARG A 219 3.41 -21.22 -19.45
N VAL A 220 2.11 -21.39 -19.69
CA VAL A 220 1.55 -22.65 -20.21
C VAL A 220 1.25 -22.47 -21.69
N ASP A 221 0.32 -21.58 -22.02
CA ASP A 221 -0.06 -21.30 -23.40
C ASP A 221 -0.64 -19.89 -23.53
N ALA A 222 -0.60 -19.34 -24.74
CA ALA A 222 -1.31 -18.12 -25.09
C ALA A 222 -1.34 -17.92 -26.61
N PRO A 223 -2.30 -17.14 -27.11
CA PRO A 223 -2.29 -16.66 -28.48
C PRO A 223 -1.09 -15.72 -28.71
N ALA A 224 -0.39 -15.89 -29.83
CA ALA A 224 0.63 -14.93 -30.29
C ALA A 224 0.00 -13.71 -30.97
N SER A 225 -1.21 -13.88 -31.52
CA SER A 225 -1.97 -12.84 -32.20
C SER A 225 -3.47 -13.04 -32.03
N ALA A 226 -4.21 -11.95 -32.19
CA ALA A 226 -5.67 -11.98 -32.21
C ALA A 226 -6.22 -11.14 -33.38
N GLY A 227 -7.39 -11.51 -33.90
CA GLY A 227 -8.10 -10.72 -34.90
C GLY A 227 -8.94 -9.62 -34.24
N LEU A 228 -8.92 -8.40 -34.78
CA LEU A 228 -9.81 -7.32 -34.32
C LEU A 228 -11.27 -7.80 -34.37
N GLY A 229 -12.01 -7.64 -33.25
CA GLY A 229 -13.40 -8.07 -33.13
C GLY A 229 -13.64 -9.58 -33.14
N LYS A 230 -12.58 -10.41 -33.15
CA LYS A 230 -12.69 -11.87 -33.14
C LYS A 230 -12.36 -12.44 -31.76
N SER A 231 -13.00 -13.56 -31.42
CA SER A 231 -12.57 -14.35 -30.27
C SER A 231 -11.15 -14.85 -30.45
N TYR A 232 -10.42 -14.95 -29.34
CA TYR A 232 -9.10 -15.58 -29.31
C TYR A 232 -9.24 -17.07 -29.68
N ASP A 233 -8.25 -17.59 -30.40
CA ASP A 233 -8.18 -19.00 -30.84
C ASP A 233 -7.94 -19.96 -29.66
N LYS A 234 -7.31 -19.45 -28.60
CA LYS A 234 -7.07 -20.14 -27.33
C LYS A 234 -6.98 -19.15 -26.16
N PRO A 235 -7.23 -19.62 -24.92
CA PRO A 235 -7.06 -18.79 -23.73
C PRO A 235 -5.58 -18.48 -23.45
N PHE A 236 -5.37 -17.45 -22.63
CA PHE A 236 -4.10 -17.23 -21.95
C PHE A 236 -4.04 -18.12 -20.72
N GLN A 237 -2.95 -18.86 -20.55
CA GLN A 237 -2.77 -19.83 -19.48
C GLN A 237 -1.42 -19.68 -18.80
N ALA A 238 -1.45 -19.59 -17.48
CA ALA A 238 -0.28 -19.68 -16.63
C ALA A 238 -0.51 -20.69 -15.51
N ARG A 239 0.56 -21.32 -15.04
CA ARG A 239 0.53 -22.22 -13.90
C ARG A 239 1.23 -21.58 -12.72
N LEU A 240 0.51 -21.40 -11.62
CA LEU A 240 1.08 -21.04 -10.33
C LEU A 240 1.60 -22.31 -9.65
N SER A 241 2.86 -22.27 -9.24
CA SER A 241 3.55 -23.41 -8.62
C SER A 241 4.32 -22.99 -7.38
N PHE A 242 4.56 -23.97 -6.50
CA PHE A 242 5.39 -23.80 -5.30
C PHE A 242 6.68 -24.62 -5.44
N GLY A 243 7.78 -23.95 -5.78
CA GLY A 243 9.09 -24.55 -6.05
C GLY A 243 9.64 -24.14 -7.40
N GLU A 244 10.70 -24.82 -7.84
CA GLU A 244 11.37 -24.55 -9.11
C GLU A 244 11.05 -25.61 -10.16
N GLY A 245 10.94 -25.17 -11.41
CA GLY A 245 10.80 -26.05 -12.57
C GLY A 245 9.40 -26.61 -12.79
N SER A 246 9.24 -27.35 -13.88
CA SER A 246 7.93 -27.86 -14.35
C SER A 246 7.33 -28.96 -13.46
N ALA A 247 8.15 -29.63 -12.66
CA ALA A 247 7.73 -30.68 -11.73
C ALA A 247 7.21 -30.13 -10.39
N ALA A 248 7.41 -28.83 -10.11
CA ALA A 248 6.91 -28.21 -8.90
C ALA A 248 5.37 -28.39 -8.76
N PRO A 249 4.84 -28.65 -7.56
CA PRO A 249 3.41 -28.78 -7.34
C PRO A 249 2.67 -27.50 -7.72
N GLY A 250 1.52 -27.64 -8.36
CA GLY A 250 0.63 -26.52 -8.66
C GLY A 250 -0.13 -26.08 -7.41
N ILE A 251 -0.46 -24.80 -7.31
CA ILE A 251 -1.21 -24.26 -6.16
C ILE A 251 -2.67 -24.06 -6.56
N PRO A 252 -3.61 -24.89 -6.06
CA PRO A 252 -5.02 -24.75 -6.40
C PRO A 252 -5.71 -23.63 -5.60
N GLY A 253 -6.78 -23.07 -6.17
CA GLY A 253 -7.65 -22.11 -5.49
C GLY A 253 -7.00 -20.76 -5.16
N ALA A 254 -5.88 -20.42 -5.79
CA ALA A 254 -5.26 -19.11 -5.64
C ALA A 254 -6.03 -18.07 -6.45
N GLU A 255 -6.38 -16.95 -5.83
CA GLU A 255 -7.01 -15.81 -6.53
C GLU A 255 -5.95 -15.02 -7.29
N VAL A 256 -6.21 -14.74 -8.56
CA VAL A 256 -5.30 -14.09 -9.49
C VAL A 256 -6.04 -12.94 -10.16
N TYR A 257 -5.40 -11.76 -10.17
CA TYR A 257 -5.80 -10.66 -11.01
C TYR A 257 -5.36 -10.88 -12.46
N VAL A 258 -6.32 -10.76 -13.37
CA VAL A 258 -6.09 -10.75 -14.81
C VAL A 258 -6.18 -9.33 -15.32
N ILE A 259 -5.09 -8.84 -15.90
CA ILE A 259 -4.96 -7.44 -16.30
C ILE A 259 -4.72 -7.39 -17.81
N TYR A 260 -5.58 -6.67 -18.55
CA TYR A 260 -5.54 -6.60 -20.01
C TYR A 260 -6.02 -5.25 -20.55
N GLN A 261 -5.82 -4.98 -21.84
CA GLN A 261 -6.12 -3.69 -22.45
C GLN A 261 -7.43 -3.69 -23.23
N ARG A 262 -8.15 -2.56 -23.20
CA ARG A 262 -9.40 -2.31 -23.95
C ARG A 262 -9.46 -0.87 -24.41
N ARG A 263 -10.08 -0.61 -25.56
CA ARG A 263 -10.36 0.74 -26.05
C ARG A 263 -11.70 1.23 -25.52
N GLN A 264 -11.72 2.42 -24.92
CA GLN A 264 -12.96 3.11 -24.53
C GLN A 264 -13.63 3.77 -25.73
N THR A 265 -14.90 4.16 -25.57
CA THR A 265 -15.64 4.97 -26.57
C THR A 265 -14.93 6.28 -26.92
N SER A 266 -14.13 6.83 -26.01
CA SER A 266 -13.28 8.01 -26.23
C SER A 266 -12.07 7.75 -27.16
N GLY A 267 -11.83 6.50 -27.56
CA GLY A 267 -10.67 6.09 -28.36
C GLY A 267 -9.41 5.78 -27.54
N ARG A 268 -9.39 6.12 -26.24
CA ARG A 268 -8.26 5.84 -25.34
C ARG A 268 -8.18 4.35 -25.02
N VAL A 269 -6.98 3.77 -25.07
CA VAL A 269 -6.70 2.43 -24.56
C VAL A 269 -6.51 2.50 -23.05
N VAL A 270 -7.25 1.68 -22.31
CA VAL A 270 -7.22 1.59 -20.85
C VAL A 270 -7.01 0.15 -20.41
N THR A 271 -6.56 0.00 -19.17
CA THR A 271 -6.41 -1.30 -18.53
C THR A 271 -7.71 -1.74 -17.86
N ARG A 272 -8.01 -3.04 -17.94
CA ARG A 272 -9.08 -3.72 -17.20
C ARG A 272 -8.46 -4.76 -16.29
N THR A 273 -9.06 -4.92 -15.12
CA THR A 273 -8.67 -5.93 -14.12
C THR A 273 -9.86 -6.81 -13.81
N GLU A 274 -9.69 -8.12 -13.92
CA GLU A 274 -10.66 -9.14 -13.54
C GLU A 274 -10.03 -10.12 -12.55
N ARG A 275 -10.86 -10.95 -11.90
CA ARG A 275 -10.42 -11.96 -10.95
C ARG A 275 -10.66 -13.35 -11.54
N ALA A 276 -9.68 -14.22 -11.38
CA ALA A 276 -9.75 -15.63 -11.74
C ALA A 276 -9.17 -16.49 -10.61
N MET A 277 -9.47 -17.79 -10.62
CA MET A 277 -8.89 -18.74 -9.68
C MET A 277 -8.07 -19.79 -10.41
N THR A 278 -7.00 -20.26 -9.77
CA THR A 278 -6.25 -21.42 -10.26
C THR A 278 -7.04 -22.71 -10.04
N ASP A 279 -6.96 -23.62 -11.01
CA ASP A 279 -7.58 -24.94 -10.93
C ASP A 279 -6.79 -25.91 -10.03
N GLN A 280 -7.20 -27.19 -9.99
CA GLN A 280 -6.55 -28.24 -9.19
C GLN A 280 -5.07 -28.50 -9.55
N LYS A 281 -4.63 -28.09 -10.74
CA LYS A 281 -3.23 -28.20 -11.21
C LYS A 281 -2.45 -26.89 -11.03
N GLY A 282 -3.08 -25.88 -10.42
CA GLY A 282 -2.54 -24.53 -10.28
C GLY A 282 -2.62 -23.70 -11.54
N VAL A 283 -3.40 -24.09 -12.55
CA VAL A 283 -3.52 -23.36 -13.82
C VAL A 283 -4.62 -22.32 -13.73
N VAL A 284 -4.27 -21.07 -14.05
CA VAL A 284 -5.24 -20.01 -14.35
C VAL A 284 -5.40 -19.93 -15.87
N SER A 285 -6.64 -19.87 -16.33
CA SER A 285 -6.99 -19.80 -17.76
C SER A 285 -7.99 -18.67 -17.97
N PHE A 286 -7.70 -17.76 -18.91
CA PHE A 286 -8.57 -16.62 -19.19
C PHE A 286 -8.61 -16.28 -20.68
N SER A 287 -9.81 -16.05 -21.20
CA SER A 287 -10.06 -15.53 -22.54
C SER A 287 -10.70 -14.16 -22.43
N PRO A 288 -9.98 -13.06 -22.75
CA PRO A 288 -10.59 -11.74 -22.77
C PRO A 288 -11.71 -11.67 -23.80
N PRO A 289 -12.64 -10.71 -23.69
CA PRO A 289 -13.57 -10.41 -24.77
C PRO A 289 -12.82 -10.04 -26.06
N PRO A 290 -13.47 -10.17 -27.24
CA PRO A 290 -12.85 -9.83 -28.51
C PRO A 290 -12.18 -8.45 -28.48
N PRO A 291 -10.96 -8.31 -29.03
CA PRO A 291 -10.21 -7.07 -28.95
C PRO A 291 -10.87 -5.96 -29.79
N ASP A 292 -10.70 -4.72 -29.35
CA ASP A 292 -11.35 -3.53 -29.91
C ASP A 292 -10.34 -2.45 -30.39
N PHE A 293 -9.06 -2.84 -30.54
CA PHE A 293 -8.02 -2.01 -31.13
C PHE A 293 -6.95 -2.86 -31.84
N VAL A 294 -6.19 -2.24 -32.75
CA VAL A 294 -5.06 -2.87 -33.46
C VAL A 294 -3.75 -2.47 -32.79
N GLY A 295 -2.79 -3.39 -32.74
CA GLY A 295 -1.42 -3.12 -32.27
C GLY A 295 -0.89 -4.15 -31.29
N LYS A 296 0.24 -3.83 -30.64
CA LYS A 296 0.80 -4.65 -29.57
C LYS A 296 -0.08 -4.54 -28.32
N ALA A 297 -0.27 -5.65 -27.65
CA ALA A 297 -1.02 -5.73 -26.42
C ALA A 297 -0.34 -6.67 -25.41
N THR A 298 -0.66 -6.45 -24.14
CA THR A 298 -0.17 -7.29 -23.04
C THR A 298 -1.33 -7.74 -22.18
N LEU A 299 -1.34 -9.03 -21.83
CA LEU A 299 -2.15 -9.58 -20.75
C LEU A 299 -1.23 -10.06 -19.64
N SER A 300 -1.53 -9.74 -18.38
CA SER A 300 -0.76 -10.24 -17.25
C SER A 300 -1.63 -10.90 -16.20
N PHE A 301 -1.12 -11.98 -15.62
CA PHE A 301 -1.64 -12.58 -14.40
C PHE A 301 -0.79 -12.08 -13.23
N SER A 302 -1.44 -11.64 -12.15
CA SER A 302 -0.79 -11.23 -10.90
C SER A 302 -1.49 -11.87 -9.71
N LEU A 303 -0.74 -12.44 -8.79
CA LEU A 303 -1.32 -13.07 -7.60
C LEU A 303 -2.02 -12.00 -6.73
N ASN A 304 -3.24 -12.27 -6.28
CA ASN A 304 -3.92 -11.38 -5.33
C ASN A 304 -3.30 -11.56 -3.94
N LEU A 305 -2.61 -10.52 -3.47
CA LEU A 305 -1.94 -10.48 -2.17
C LEU A 305 -2.30 -9.20 -1.41
N ASP A 306 -3.44 -8.59 -1.72
CA ASP A 306 -3.80 -7.26 -1.22
C ASP A 306 -3.92 -7.25 0.31
N SER A 307 -4.51 -8.28 0.89
CA SER A 307 -4.58 -8.43 2.35
C SER A 307 -3.20 -8.50 3.03
N THR A 308 -2.19 -9.04 2.34
CA THR A 308 -0.81 -9.06 2.85
C THR A 308 -0.16 -7.69 2.70
N ARG A 309 -0.43 -6.98 1.60
CA ARG A 309 0.06 -5.61 1.38
C ARG A 309 -0.49 -4.63 2.42
N GLU A 310 -1.79 -4.70 2.72
CA GLU A 310 -2.43 -3.88 3.76
C GLU A 310 -1.83 -4.10 5.16
N LEU A 311 -1.29 -5.30 5.43
CA LEU A 311 -0.58 -5.55 6.69
C LEU A 311 0.79 -4.86 6.73
N LEU A 312 1.49 -4.78 5.59
CA LEU A 312 2.79 -4.11 5.52
C LEU A 312 2.68 -2.61 5.83
N ASP A 313 1.57 -1.98 5.48
CA ASP A 313 1.31 -0.56 5.77
C ASP A 313 1.25 -0.23 7.27
N LYS A 314 1.09 -1.26 8.13
CA LYS A 314 1.07 -1.12 9.60
C LYS A 314 2.46 -1.14 10.21
N ILE A 315 3.50 -1.45 9.45
CA ILE A 315 4.87 -1.54 9.93
C ILE A 315 5.46 -0.11 10.02
N PRO A 316 6.04 0.30 11.17
CA PRO A 316 6.64 1.62 11.31
C PRO A 316 7.79 1.89 10.32
N SER A 317 7.97 3.14 9.91
CA SER A 317 8.97 3.58 8.92
C SER A 317 10.42 3.20 9.25
N ARG A 318 10.76 3.02 10.54
CA ARG A 318 12.09 2.54 10.95
C ARG A 318 12.46 1.16 10.35
N PHE A 319 11.48 0.39 9.90
CA PHE A 319 11.66 -0.93 9.26
C PHE A 319 11.35 -0.91 7.76
N GLU A 320 11.36 0.27 7.11
CA GLU A 320 11.03 0.44 5.68
C GLU A 320 11.82 -0.52 4.78
N GLY A 321 13.11 -0.77 5.07
CA GLY A 321 13.91 -1.72 4.29
C GLY A 321 13.31 -3.13 4.23
N PHE A 322 12.69 -3.62 5.31
CA PHE A 322 11.98 -4.90 5.31
C PHE A 322 10.66 -4.84 4.56
N VAL A 323 9.91 -3.74 4.70
CA VAL A 323 8.66 -3.49 3.99
C VAL A 323 8.90 -3.50 2.48
N THR A 324 9.91 -2.77 2.00
CA THR A 324 10.31 -2.74 0.59
C THR A 324 10.70 -4.13 0.10
N ALA A 325 11.51 -4.87 0.87
CA ALA A 325 11.95 -6.21 0.47
C ALA A 325 10.79 -7.20 0.30
N ILE A 326 9.82 -7.21 1.24
CA ILE A 326 8.62 -8.05 1.09
C ILE A 326 7.75 -7.52 -0.06
N GLY A 327 7.57 -6.20 -0.16
CA GLY A 327 6.79 -5.56 -1.23
C GLY A 327 7.28 -5.95 -2.63
N ASP A 328 8.60 -5.92 -2.84
CA ASP A 328 9.24 -6.35 -4.08
C ASP A 328 8.99 -7.83 -4.37
N ASP A 329 9.11 -8.70 -3.36
CA ASP A 329 8.84 -10.12 -3.49
C ASP A 329 7.36 -10.40 -3.82
N LEU A 330 6.41 -9.63 -3.26
CA LEU A 330 4.99 -9.70 -3.58
C LEU A 330 4.70 -9.22 -5.01
N ALA A 331 5.33 -8.11 -5.46
CA ALA A 331 5.13 -7.53 -6.78
C ALA A 331 5.63 -8.44 -7.92
N ARG A 332 6.70 -9.20 -7.67
CA ARG A 332 7.24 -10.18 -8.62
C ARG A 332 6.35 -11.39 -8.86
N ARG A 333 5.25 -11.57 -8.12
CA ARG A 333 4.29 -12.68 -8.31
C ARG A 333 3.32 -12.36 -9.44
N SER A 334 3.87 -12.14 -10.63
CA SER A 334 3.14 -11.88 -11.85
C SER A 334 3.85 -12.48 -13.07
N ILE A 335 3.09 -12.64 -14.16
CA ILE A 335 3.60 -13.05 -15.47
C ILE A 335 2.85 -12.29 -16.56
N SER A 336 3.56 -11.93 -17.63
CA SER A 336 3.02 -11.16 -18.75
C SER A 336 3.10 -11.93 -20.06
N PHE A 337 2.09 -11.72 -20.90
CA PHE A 337 1.91 -12.30 -22.22
C PHE A 337 1.80 -11.16 -23.23
N GLU A 338 2.84 -10.99 -24.04
CA GLU A 338 2.80 -10.10 -25.18
C GLU A 338 2.16 -10.78 -26.38
N TYR A 339 1.30 -10.06 -27.09
CA TYR A 339 0.63 -10.52 -28.31
C TYR A 339 0.31 -9.34 -29.24
N THR A 340 -0.02 -9.62 -30.50
CA THR A 340 -0.38 -8.57 -31.48
C THR A 340 -1.82 -8.73 -31.96
N ILE A 341 -2.60 -7.67 -31.86
CA ILE A 341 -3.94 -7.61 -32.45
C ILE A 341 -3.82 -7.08 -33.87
N THR A 342 -4.28 -7.88 -34.84
CA THR A 342 -4.24 -7.56 -36.27
C THR A 342 -5.66 -7.40 -36.82
N SER A 343 -5.85 -6.40 -37.69
CA SER A 343 -7.06 -6.27 -38.51
C SER A 343 -6.96 -7.14 -39.76
N ALA A 344 -8.05 -7.83 -40.12
CA ALA A 344 -8.13 -8.56 -41.38
C ALA A 344 -8.52 -7.66 -42.56
N ALA A 345 -8.80 -6.38 -42.32
CA ALA A 345 -9.37 -5.46 -43.29
C ALA A 345 -8.57 -5.35 -44.59
N LYS A 346 -7.23 -5.46 -44.52
CA LYS A 346 -6.34 -5.45 -45.70
C LYS A 346 -6.67 -6.54 -46.72
N THR A 347 -7.19 -7.67 -46.25
CA THR A 347 -7.45 -8.86 -47.08
C THR A 347 -8.88 -8.96 -47.61
N VAL A 348 -9.78 -8.09 -47.16
CA VAL A 348 -11.20 -8.09 -47.54
C VAL A 348 -11.38 -7.26 -48.80
N SER A 349 -11.93 -7.87 -49.86
CA SER A 349 -12.23 -7.18 -51.12
C SER A 349 -13.19 -6.02 -50.88
N THR A 350 -12.72 -4.79 -51.09
CA THR A 350 -13.44 -3.57 -50.70
C THR A 350 -13.59 -2.63 -51.89
N GLY A 351 -14.81 -2.21 -52.17
CA GLY A 351 -15.08 -1.14 -53.14
C GLY A 351 -14.97 0.22 -52.48
N VAL A 352 -14.45 1.21 -53.20
CA VAL A 352 -14.37 2.60 -52.74
C VAL A 352 -15.06 3.50 -53.74
N PHE A 353 -15.97 4.35 -53.25
CA PHE A 353 -16.55 5.43 -54.04
C PHE A 353 -16.84 6.69 -53.21
N ILE A 354 -16.06 7.74 -53.45
CA ILE A 354 -16.17 9.02 -52.73
C ILE A 354 -16.48 10.11 -53.75
N VAL A 355 -17.48 10.94 -53.42
CA VAL A 355 -17.92 12.06 -54.26
C VAL A 355 -17.31 13.35 -53.73
N ASP A 356 -16.48 14.04 -54.52
CA ASP A 356 -16.12 15.43 -54.19
C ASP A 356 -17.35 16.32 -54.42
N LEU A 357 -17.60 17.29 -53.56
CA LEU A 357 -18.68 18.27 -53.71
C LEU A 357 -18.11 19.65 -54.05
N THR A 358 -18.89 20.38 -54.85
CA THR A 358 -18.70 21.81 -55.09
C THR A 358 -19.12 22.64 -53.87
N ASP A 359 -18.82 23.93 -53.88
CA ASP A 359 -19.15 24.86 -52.79
C ASP A 359 -20.68 24.97 -52.55
N ASP A 360 -21.51 24.71 -53.58
CA ASP A 360 -22.97 24.63 -53.48
C ASP A 360 -23.50 23.24 -53.08
N GLY A 361 -22.61 22.31 -52.69
CA GLY A 361 -22.95 20.98 -52.17
C GLY A 361 -23.38 19.97 -53.23
N LYS A 362 -23.20 20.28 -54.52
CA LYS A 362 -23.51 19.36 -55.62
C LYS A 362 -22.32 18.45 -55.92
N PRO A 363 -22.54 17.27 -56.53
CA PRO A 363 -21.44 16.44 -57.00
C PRO A 363 -20.53 17.19 -57.98
N SER A 364 -19.23 17.18 -57.68
CA SER A 364 -18.16 17.66 -58.55
C SER A 364 -17.76 16.59 -59.56
N THR A 365 -17.12 17.01 -60.65
CA THR A 365 -16.45 16.10 -61.60
C THR A 365 -15.07 15.65 -61.12
N THR A 366 -14.56 16.22 -60.01
CA THR A 366 -13.27 15.86 -59.44
C THR A 366 -13.36 14.60 -58.58
N THR A 367 -12.22 13.92 -58.42
CA THR A 367 -12.08 12.70 -57.60
C THR A 367 -10.89 12.80 -56.66
N THR A 368 -10.58 14.00 -56.20
CA THR A 368 -9.37 14.35 -55.46
C THR A 368 -9.32 13.63 -54.12
N ALA A 369 -10.40 13.68 -53.33
CA ALA A 369 -10.42 13.01 -52.03
C ALA A 369 -10.42 11.47 -52.20
N GLN A 370 -11.14 10.96 -53.19
CA GLN A 370 -11.12 9.54 -53.54
C GLN A 370 -9.70 9.07 -53.89
N GLY A 371 -8.98 9.84 -54.74
CA GLY A 371 -7.63 9.54 -55.17
C GLY A 371 -6.67 9.47 -53.99
N GLY A 372 -6.74 10.43 -53.05
CA GLY A 372 -5.94 10.43 -51.83
C GLY A 372 -6.20 9.21 -50.94
N LEU A 373 -7.47 8.89 -50.68
CA LEU A 373 -7.87 7.71 -49.90
C LEU A 373 -7.38 6.42 -50.58
N PHE A 374 -7.71 6.24 -51.85
CA PHE A 374 -7.40 5.03 -52.61
C PHE A 374 -5.90 4.79 -52.71
N THR A 375 -5.11 5.83 -52.99
CA THR A 375 -3.64 5.74 -53.07
C THR A 375 -3.06 5.24 -51.75
N THR A 376 -3.58 5.71 -50.61
CA THR A 376 -3.10 5.29 -49.29
C THR A 376 -3.48 3.84 -48.99
N LEU A 377 -4.71 3.44 -49.28
CA LEU A 377 -5.16 2.05 -49.13
C LEU A 377 -4.30 1.09 -49.98
N MET A 378 -4.01 1.47 -51.23
CA MET A 378 -3.14 0.71 -52.14
C MET A 378 -1.71 0.61 -51.61
N LYS A 379 -1.13 1.71 -51.14
CA LYS A 379 0.21 1.74 -50.52
C LYS A 379 0.30 0.79 -49.32
N GLU A 380 -0.80 0.69 -48.57
CA GLU A 380 -0.93 -0.17 -47.39
C GLU A 380 -1.39 -1.60 -47.71
N LYS A 381 -1.47 -1.94 -49.01
CA LYS A 381 -1.81 -3.26 -49.56
C LYS A 381 -3.22 -3.75 -49.20
N PHE A 382 -4.17 -2.83 -49.05
CA PHE A 382 -5.58 -3.21 -49.00
C PHE A 382 -6.03 -3.76 -50.35
N LYS A 383 -6.85 -4.82 -50.34
CA LYS A 383 -7.61 -5.27 -51.51
C LYS A 383 -8.76 -4.30 -51.82
N ALA A 384 -8.42 -3.08 -52.18
CA ALA A 384 -9.36 -2.03 -52.54
C ALA A 384 -9.44 -1.86 -54.06
N GLY A 385 -10.65 -1.61 -54.57
CA GLY A 385 -10.90 -1.24 -55.96
C GLY A 385 -11.88 -0.07 -56.03
N LEU A 386 -11.79 0.73 -57.10
CA LEU A 386 -12.82 1.73 -57.38
C LEU A 386 -14.12 1.03 -57.77
N ALA A 387 -15.24 1.45 -57.19
CA ALA A 387 -16.53 0.81 -57.40
C ALA A 387 -17.64 1.89 -57.52
N PRO A 388 -17.64 2.67 -58.62
CA PRO A 388 -18.59 3.77 -58.79
C PRO A 388 -20.04 3.29 -58.81
N ILE A 389 -20.92 4.06 -58.16
CA ILE A 389 -22.37 3.94 -58.21
C ILE A 389 -22.97 5.33 -58.46
N ASP A 390 -24.29 5.48 -58.42
CA ASP A 390 -24.94 6.78 -58.55
C ASP A 390 -24.49 7.74 -57.43
N GLN A 391 -23.95 8.90 -57.82
CA GLN A 391 -23.45 9.94 -56.92
C GLN A 391 -24.56 10.50 -56.01
N ALA A 392 -25.79 10.61 -56.51
CA ALA A 392 -26.90 11.15 -55.74
C ALA A 392 -27.22 10.27 -54.53
N ILE A 393 -27.15 8.95 -54.71
CA ILE A 393 -27.38 7.97 -53.63
C ILE A 393 -26.30 8.08 -52.55
N VAL A 394 -25.03 8.29 -52.96
CA VAL A 394 -23.92 8.42 -52.02
C VAL A 394 -23.96 9.73 -51.24
N VAL A 395 -24.24 10.84 -51.92
CA VAL A 395 -24.33 12.17 -51.27
C VAL A 395 -25.49 12.24 -50.28
N ALA A 396 -26.59 11.53 -50.55
CA ALA A 396 -27.70 11.41 -49.61
C ALA A 396 -27.37 10.60 -48.33
N LEU A 397 -26.27 9.83 -48.33
CA LEU A 397 -25.88 8.92 -47.24
C LEU A 397 -27.01 7.96 -46.81
N ASP A 398 -27.83 7.53 -47.76
CA ASP A 398 -28.84 6.49 -47.54
C ASP A 398 -28.17 5.11 -47.58
N ASP A 399 -27.86 4.59 -46.40
CA ASP A 399 -27.13 3.32 -46.23
C ASP A 399 -27.82 2.15 -46.94
N ALA A 400 -29.16 2.11 -46.91
CA ALA A 400 -29.93 1.03 -47.53
C ALA A 400 -29.89 1.14 -49.06
N ALA A 401 -30.04 2.34 -49.61
CA ALA A 401 -29.96 2.58 -51.05
C ALA A 401 -28.54 2.35 -51.58
N VAL A 402 -27.51 2.81 -50.86
CA VAL A 402 -26.10 2.56 -51.20
C VAL A 402 -25.80 1.07 -51.19
N LEU A 403 -26.16 0.35 -50.11
CA LEU A 403 -25.93 -1.09 -50.02
C LEU A 403 -26.63 -1.82 -51.16
N LYS A 404 -27.88 -1.47 -51.46
CA LYS A 404 -28.64 -2.07 -52.56
C LYS A 404 -27.96 -1.85 -53.91
N ALA A 405 -27.57 -0.61 -54.22
CA ALA A 405 -26.91 -0.26 -55.47
C ALA A 405 -25.56 -0.97 -55.62
N ALA A 406 -24.71 -0.87 -54.58
CA ALA A 406 -23.38 -1.46 -54.59
C ALA A 406 -23.43 -2.99 -54.65
N LYS A 407 -24.33 -3.64 -53.90
CA LYS A 407 -24.49 -5.10 -53.92
C LYS A 407 -25.05 -5.60 -55.25
N SER A 408 -25.94 -4.84 -55.89
CA SER A 408 -26.47 -5.19 -57.22
C SER A 408 -25.38 -5.19 -58.30
N GLN A 409 -24.40 -4.29 -58.20
CA GLN A 409 -23.36 -4.13 -59.21
C GLN A 409 -22.09 -4.94 -58.92
N TYR A 410 -21.74 -5.10 -57.64
CA TYR A 410 -20.44 -5.63 -57.21
C TYR A 410 -20.51 -6.77 -56.20
N GLY A 411 -21.71 -7.24 -55.83
CA GLY A 411 -21.91 -8.20 -54.74
C GLY A 411 -21.24 -9.57 -54.92
N SER A 412 -20.82 -9.93 -56.14
CA SER A 412 -20.07 -11.15 -56.42
C SER A 412 -18.55 -11.03 -56.24
N GLY A 413 -18.01 -9.81 -56.26
CA GLY A 413 -16.56 -9.56 -56.22
C GLY A 413 -16.09 -8.80 -54.99
N LEU A 414 -16.99 -8.10 -54.30
CA LEU A 414 -16.70 -7.31 -53.11
C LEU A 414 -17.40 -7.88 -51.89
N ALA A 415 -16.77 -7.73 -50.73
CA ALA A 415 -17.34 -8.06 -49.43
C ALA A 415 -17.71 -6.80 -48.63
N ARG A 416 -17.09 -5.65 -48.94
CA ARG A 416 -17.32 -4.37 -48.27
C ARG A 416 -17.37 -3.22 -49.26
N PHE A 417 -17.99 -2.13 -48.84
CA PHE A 417 -18.08 -0.90 -49.63
C PHE A 417 -17.88 0.34 -48.77
N ILE A 418 -16.87 1.13 -49.13
CA ILE A 418 -16.55 2.42 -48.54
C ILE A 418 -17.17 3.51 -49.43
N TYR A 419 -18.00 4.36 -48.84
CA TYR A 419 -18.67 5.44 -49.55
C TYR A 419 -18.77 6.71 -48.72
N GLY A 420 -19.02 7.82 -49.40
CA GLY A 420 -19.26 9.10 -48.78
C GLY A 420 -18.90 10.25 -49.70
N PHE A 421 -18.67 11.42 -49.12
CA PHE A 421 -18.36 12.62 -49.88
C PHE A 421 -17.35 13.50 -49.16
N ALA A 422 -16.68 14.36 -49.92
CA ALA A 422 -15.74 15.35 -49.40
C ALA A 422 -16.07 16.74 -49.95
N LYS A 423 -15.85 17.79 -49.18
CA LYS A 423 -16.07 19.17 -49.60
C LYS A 423 -15.04 20.12 -49.00
N ILE A 424 -14.88 21.29 -49.63
CA ILE A 424 -14.19 22.42 -49.03
C ILE A 424 -15.20 23.15 -48.14
N ASP A 425 -14.91 23.23 -46.84
CA ASP A 425 -15.71 24.02 -45.91
C ASP A 425 -15.37 25.52 -46.02
N ASN A 426 -14.09 25.84 -46.22
CA ASN A 426 -13.61 27.20 -46.32
C ASN A 426 -12.29 27.28 -47.09
N ALA A 427 -12.07 28.36 -47.83
CA ALA A 427 -10.79 28.71 -48.44
C ALA A 427 -10.57 30.22 -48.29
N VAL A 428 -9.55 30.61 -47.53
CA VAL A 428 -9.26 32.01 -47.20
C VAL A 428 -7.81 32.34 -47.50
N LYS A 429 -7.58 33.57 -47.95
CA LYS A 429 -6.23 34.12 -48.10
C LYS A 429 -5.72 34.58 -46.74
N ASP A 430 -4.55 34.11 -46.35
CA ASP A 430 -3.82 34.50 -45.14
C ASP A 430 -2.41 34.99 -45.53
N GLY A 431 -2.23 36.31 -45.51
CA GLY A 431 -1.02 36.95 -46.01
C GLY A 431 -0.76 36.66 -47.49
N SER A 432 0.40 36.06 -47.78
CA SER A 432 0.81 35.63 -49.14
C SER A 432 0.32 34.22 -49.51
N MET A 433 -0.31 33.50 -48.59
CA MET A 433 -0.72 32.11 -48.76
C MET A 433 -2.24 31.97 -48.72
N TRP A 434 -2.73 30.82 -49.14
CA TRP A 434 -4.12 30.40 -49.04
C TRP A 434 -4.23 29.23 -48.08
N GLN A 435 -5.18 29.31 -47.14
CA GLN A 435 -5.54 28.24 -46.25
C GLN A 435 -6.90 27.66 -46.65
N ALA A 436 -6.96 26.36 -46.89
CA ALA A 436 -8.20 25.64 -47.18
C ALA A 436 -8.49 24.57 -46.12
N THR A 437 -9.75 24.50 -45.71
CA THR A 437 -10.28 23.48 -44.80
C THR A 437 -11.14 22.52 -45.61
N ALA A 438 -10.78 21.24 -45.64
CA ALA A 438 -11.56 20.19 -46.27
C ALA A 438 -12.15 19.26 -45.22
N ARG A 439 -13.37 18.79 -45.48
CA ARG A 439 -14.09 17.82 -44.65
C ARG A 439 -14.49 16.64 -45.50
N MET A 440 -14.40 15.44 -44.95
CA MET A 440 -14.83 14.20 -45.58
C MET A 440 -15.67 13.37 -44.62
N THR A 441 -16.87 13.03 -45.05
CA THR A 441 -17.78 12.11 -44.36
C THR A 441 -17.72 10.76 -45.07
N VAL A 442 -17.49 9.69 -44.33
CA VAL A 442 -17.26 8.37 -44.91
C VAL A 442 -17.86 7.26 -44.06
N ARG A 443 -18.44 6.26 -44.73
CA ARG A 443 -18.99 5.04 -44.16
C ARG A 443 -18.41 3.81 -44.83
N CYS A 444 -18.35 2.69 -44.11
CA CYS A 444 -18.02 1.37 -44.65
C CYS A 444 -19.12 0.39 -44.27
N VAL A 445 -19.74 -0.25 -45.26
CA VAL A 445 -20.79 -1.25 -45.05
C VAL A 445 -20.29 -2.65 -45.41
N ASP A 446 -20.70 -3.63 -44.62
CA ASP A 446 -20.51 -5.05 -44.92
C ASP A 446 -21.61 -5.58 -45.84
N PHE A 447 -21.25 -6.27 -46.93
CA PHE A 447 -22.24 -6.76 -47.89
C PHE A 447 -23.04 -7.96 -47.38
N ALA A 448 -22.47 -8.77 -46.50
CA ALA A 448 -23.13 -9.97 -46.01
C ALA A 448 -24.20 -9.62 -44.98
N THR A 449 -23.86 -8.76 -44.02
CA THR A 449 -24.76 -8.41 -42.91
C THR A 449 -25.54 -7.12 -43.13
N GLY A 450 -25.05 -6.23 -44.01
CA GLY A 450 -25.56 -4.86 -44.14
C GLY A 450 -25.16 -3.94 -42.99
N GLN A 451 -24.30 -4.40 -42.08
CA GLN A 451 -23.85 -3.60 -40.93
C GLN A 451 -22.88 -2.50 -41.36
N ILE A 452 -23.07 -1.30 -40.80
CA ILE A 452 -22.08 -0.22 -40.89
C ILE A 452 -20.90 -0.56 -39.96
N LEU A 453 -19.75 -0.88 -40.56
CA LEU A 453 -18.50 -1.22 -39.87
C LEU A 453 -17.71 0.01 -39.45
N TYR A 454 -17.91 1.13 -40.12
CA TYR A 454 -17.24 2.40 -39.87
C TYR A 454 -18.12 3.55 -40.33
N SER A 455 -18.18 4.62 -39.55
CA SER A 455 -18.85 5.88 -39.92
C SER A 455 -18.14 7.01 -39.19
N ASN A 456 -17.54 7.93 -39.93
CA ASN A 456 -16.84 9.06 -39.33
C ASN A 456 -16.83 10.29 -40.25
N GLU A 457 -16.53 11.43 -39.65
CA GLU A 457 -16.25 12.67 -40.35
C GLU A 457 -14.86 13.16 -39.92
N LYS A 458 -14.02 13.52 -40.89
CA LYS A 458 -12.68 14.02 -40.65
C LYS A 458 -12.47 15.34 -41.37
N THR A 459 -11.64 16.19 -40.80
CA THR A 459 -11.31 17.52 -41.33
C THR A 459 -9.81 17.70 -41.36
N THR A 460 -9.30 18.37 -42.39
CA THR A 460 -7.91 18.80 -42.49
C THR A 460 -7.81 20.25 -42.92
N ILE A 461 -6.75 20.92 -42.49
CA ILE A 461 -6.43 22.29 -42.87
C ILE A 461 -5.09 22.25 -43.58
N VAL A 462 -5.01 22.87 -44.77
CA VAL A 462 -3.80 22.90 -45.59
C VAL A 462 -3.54 24.30 -46.09
N VAL A 463 -2.27 24.67 -46.20
CA VAL A 463 -1.81 25.98 -46.67
C VAL A 463 -1.02 25.79 -47.98
N ALA A 464 -1.30 26.62 -48.99
CA ALA A 464 -0.58 26.63 -50.28
C ALA A 464 -0.46 28.05 -50.86
N ALA A 465 0.33 28.22 -51.92
CA ALA A 465 0.60 29.54 -52.51
C ALA A 465 -0.60 30.14 -53.28
N ASP A 466 -1.50 29.30 -53.78
CA ASP A 466 -2.72 29.71 -54.49
C ASP A 466 -3.94 28.91 -54.01
N GLU A 467 -5.13 29.47 -54.22
CA GLU A 467 -6.39 28.90 -53.73
C GLU A 467 -6.66 27.51 -54.29
N ALA A 468 -6.44 27.29 -55.59
CA ALA A 468 -6.72 26.03 -56.24
C ALA A 468 -5.80 24.91 -55.73
N ALA A 469 -4.52 25.22 -55.52
CA ALA A 469 -3.56 24.32 -54.90
C ALA A 469 -3.95 24.01 -53.44
N ALA A 470 -4.35 25.02 -52.66
CA ALA A 470 -4.75 24.82 -51.26
C ALA A 470 -5.97 23.90 -51.16
N ARG A 471 -7.02 24.14 -51.97
CA ARG A 471 -8.24 23.32 -52.02
C ARG A 471 -7.93 21.88 -52.43
N ARG A 472 -7.16 21.68 -53.51
CA ARG A 472 -6.79 20.33 -53.99
C ARG A 472 -5.96 19.58 -52.95
N ALA A 473 -5.01 20.26 -52.31
CA ALA A 473 -4.16 19.66 -51.28
C ALA A 473 -4.99 19.28 -50.04
N ALA A 474 -5.92 20.13 -49.62
CA ALA A 474 -6.82 19.84 -48.51
C ALA A 474 -7.71 18.61 -48.78
N LEU A 475 -8.35 18.52 -49.97
CA LEU A 475 -9.12 17.33 -50.35
C LEU A 475 -8.26 16.06 -50.44
N THR A 476 -7.04 16.17 -50.97
CA THR A 476 -6.10 15.05 -51.03
C THR A 476 -5.73 14.58 -49.63
N GLN A 477 -5.40 15.50 -48.72
CA GLN A 477 -4.92 15.20 -47.38
C GLN A 477 -6.03 14.66 -46.47
N VAL A 478 -7.27 15.15 -46.57
CA VAL A 478 -8.38 14.60 -45.79
C VAL A 478 -8.63 13.13 -46.15
N GLY A 479 -8.55 12.79 -47.44
CA GLY A 479 -8.68 11.41 -47.91
C GLY A 479 -7.47 10.54 -47.52
N ALA A 480 -6.26 11.00 -47.85
CA ALA A 480 -5.03 10.22 -47.70
C ALA A 480 -4.57 10.04 -46.25
N ASP A 481 -4.61 11.10 -45.44
CA ASP A 481 -4.00 11.07 -44.12
C ASP A 481 -5.02 10.96 -42.99
N ALA A 482 -6.12 11.71 -43.07
CA ALA A 482 -7.09 11.74 -41.97
C ALA A 482 -8.03 10.52 -42.01
N VAL A 483 -8.68 10.28 -43.15
CA VAL A 483 -9.64 9.19 -43.30
C VAL A 483 -8.94 7.84 -43.45
N ALA A 484 -7.98 7.71 -44.38
CA ALA A 484 -7.38 6.39 -44.64
C ALA A 484 -6.73 5.81 -43.37
N LYS A 485 -5.91 6.56 -42.64
CA LYS A 485 -5.25 6.06 -41.41
C LYS A 485 -6.23 5.63 -40.34
N ASP A 486 -7.30 6.40 -40.14
CA ASP A 486 -8.34 6.09 -39.17
C ASP A 486 -9.11 4.82 -39.58
N LEU A 487 -9.47 4.70 -40.86
CA LEU A 487 -10.15 3.53 -41.39
C LEU A 487 -9.31 2.25 -41.23
N MET A 488 -8.02 2.32 -41.53
CA MET A 488 -7.09 1.18 -41.37
C MET A 488 -6.93 0.73 -39.92
N ALA A 489 -7.08 1.65 -38.96
CA ALA A 489 -6.96 1.35 -37.54
C ALA A 489 -8.25 0.81 -36.91
N ASN A 490 -9.39 0.95 -37.58
CA ASN A 490 -10.71 0.68 -36.99
C ASN A 490 -11.53 -0.38 -37.76
N LEU A 491 -11.21 -0.68 -39.02
CA LEU A 491 -11.92 -1.75 -39.73
C LEU A 491 -11.50 -3.15 -39.22
N PRO A 492 -12.46 -4.06 -38.99
CA PRO A 492 -12.18 -5.44 -38.55
C PRO A 492 -11.52 -6.31 -39.61
#